data_AF-A0A845HGK5-F1
#
_entry.id   AF-A0A845HGK5-F1
#
_cell.length_a   1.000
_cell.length_b   1.000
_cell.length_c   1.000
_cell.angle_alpha   90.00
_cell.angle_beta   90.00
_cell.angle_gamma   90.00
#
_symmetry.space_group_name_H-M   'P 1'
#
loop_
_entity.id
_entity.type
_entity.pdbx_description
1 polymer ?
#
loop_
_entity_poly.entity_id
_entity_poly.type
_entity_poly.pdbx_seq_one_letter_code
_entity_poly.pdbx_strand_id
1 'polypeptide(L)'
;AAEYRAFPDGVALPPGSRDADHFARAPLHAQVLLPDSRIVDVIVVHLKSKRPDYSSGDNCADPMQYAQANLRSLIRRGTEAVALRALISQLERGARRPRVVLGDFNDTADAVTTAIVMGAGAGCLPGEELSGRMFDCNQIQLEHDAIRRSGYTNIHDGHCMTIDHVLVSEEFNRASRHAVGEVLDVRYLNDHLLQDRPEASDHGQVLVRLRLYGERDAAGAL
;
A
#
# COMPACT_ATOMS: atom_id res chain seq x y z
N ALA A 1 -1.49 -7.50 -17.95
CA ALA A 1 -1.74 -6.57 -16.83
C ALA A 1 -3.06 -5.88 -17.09
N ALA A 2 -3.84 -5.60 -16.05
CA ALA A 2 -5.08 -4.83 -16.09
C ALA A 2 -4.86 -3.48 -15.40
N GLU A 3 -5.55 -2.44 -15.85
CA GLU A 3 -5.54 -1.11 -15.26
C GLU A 3 -6.94 -0.80 -14.69
N TYR A 4 -7.03 -0.38 -13.43
CA TYR A 4 -8.30 -0.06 -12.77
C TYR A 4 -8.50 1.46 -12.71
N ARG A 5 -9.13 2.04 -13.74
CA ARG A 5 -9.36 3.48 -13.81
C ARG A 5 -10.51 3.95 -12.92
N ALA A 6 -11.66 3.28 -13.03
CA ALA A 6 -12.85 3.58 -12.25
C ALA A 6 -12.78 2.93 -10.87
N PHE A 7 -13.45 3.55 -9.90
CA PHE A 7 -13.69 2.95 -8.60
C PHE A 7 -14.65 1.76 -8.71
N PRO A 8 -14.54 0.77 -7.81
CA PRO A 8 -15.55 -0.28 -7.70
C PRO A 8 -16.92 0.27 -7.33
N ASP A 9 -17.98 -0.45 -7.72
CA ASP A 9 -19.36 -0.10 -7.38
C ASP A 9 -19.54 0.19 -5.89
N GLY A 10 -20.24 1.29 -5.59
CA GLY A 10 -20.50 1.74 -4.22
C GLY A 10 -19.43 2.64 -3.60
N VAL A 11 -18.34 2.95 -4.32
CA VAL A 11 -17.31 3.89 -3.88
C VAL A 11 -17.28 5.11 -4.81
N ALA A 12 -17.49 6.30 -4.25
CA ALA A 12 -17.39 7.56 -4.97
C ALA A 12 -16.97 8.69 -4.03
N LEU A 13 -16.39 9.74 -4.60
CA LEU A 13 -16.12 10.98 -3.90
C LEU A 13 -17.43 11.73 -3.60
N PRO A 14 -17.43 12.63 -2.59
CA PRO A 14 -18.59 13.46 -2.31
C PRO A 14 -19.07 14.25 -3.52
N PRO A 15 -20.38 14.52 -3.64
CA PRO A 15 -20.95 15.31 -4.73
C PRO A 15 -20.21 16.65 -4.94
N GLY A 16 -19.97 17.01 -6.20
CA GLY A 16 -19.21 18.22 -6.56
C GLY A 16 -17.70 18.03 -6.67
N SER A 17 -17.19 16.83 -6.37
CA SER A 17 -15.79 16.47 -6.63
C SER A 17 -15.55 16.24 -8.12
N ARG A 18 -14.41 16.69 -8.65
CA ARG A 18 -13.92 16.32 -10.00
C ARG A 18 -13.67 14.81 -10.07
N ASP A 19 -13.88 14.16 -11.22
CA ASP A 19 -13.55 12.73 -11.41
C ASP A 19 -13.96 11.85 -10.21
N ALA A 20 -15.22 11.97 -9.81
CA ALA A 20 -15.72 11.49 -8.52
C ALA A 20 -15.68 9.95 -8.39
N ASP A 21 -15.60 9.27 -9.52
CA ASP A 21 -15.71 7.83 -9.71
C ASP A 21 -14.40 7.20 -10.23
N HIS A 22 -13.29 7.94 -10.23
CA HIS A 22 -12.00 7.46 -10.75
C HIS A 22 -10.84 7.70 -9.79
N PHE A 23 -9.86 6.79 -9.85
CA PHE A 23 -8.55 7.00 -9.22
C PHE A 23 -7.81 8.13 -9.93
N ALA A 24 -7.10 8.99 -9.18
CA ALA A 24 -6.22 9.99 -9.77
C ALA A 24 -5.06 9.34 -10.57
N ARG A 25 -4.61 8.17 -10.12
CA ARG A 25 -3.68 7.27 -10.81
C ARG A 25 -4.23 5.85 -10.70
N ALA A 26 -4.57 5.25 -11.83
CA ALA A 26 -5.17 3.93 -11.87
C ALA A 26 -4.21 2.85 -11.32
N PRO A 27 -4.64 2.01 -10.35
CA PRO A 27 -3.88 0.85 -9.94
C PRO A 27 -3.62 -0.11 -11.11
N LEU A 28 -2.40 -0.62 -11.19
CA LEU A 28 -2.01 -1.62 -12.19
C LEU A 28 -1.95 -2.99 -11.54
N HIS A 29 -2.57 -3.99 -12.16
CA HIS A 29 -2.57 -5.36 -11.69
C HIS A 29 -1.89 -6.29 -12.69
N ALA A 30 -0.91 -7.03 -12.22
CA ALA A 30 -0.22 -8.07 -12.97
C ALA A 30 -0.25 -9.39 -12.20
N GLN A 31 -0.41 -10.48 -12.95
CA GLN A 31 -0.23 -11.83 -12.42
C GLN A 31 1.19 -12.28 -12.71
N VAL A 32 1.89 -12.69 -11.65
CA VAL A 32 3.27 -13.15 -11.72
C VAL A 32 3.30 -14.64 -11.39
N LEU A 33 3.85 -15.44 -12.31
CA LEU A 33 4.09 -16.87 -12.09
C LEU A 33 5.38 -17.04 -11.30
N LEU A 34 5.27 -17.64 -10.11
CA LEU A 34 6.42 -17.96 -9.27
C LEU A 34 7.14 -19.22 -9.77
N PRO A 35 8.41 -19.44 -9.36
CA PRO A 35 9.17 -20.63 -9.73
C PRO A 35 8.51 -21.96 -9.35
N ASP A 36 7.65 -21.97 -8.33
CA ASP A 36 6.87 -23.12 -7.87
C ASP A 36 5.49 -23.25 -8.54
N SER A 37 5.27 -22.53 -9.64
CA SER A 37 4.01 -22.50 -10.41
C SER A 37 2.80 -21.84 -9.73
N ARG A 38 2.96 -21.26 -8.54
CA ARG A 38 1.91 -20.44 -7.92
C ARG A 38 1.80 -19.10 -8.65
N ILE A 39 0.58 -18.56 -8.73
CA ILE A 39 0.32 -17.23 -9.28
C ILE A 39 0.16 -16.26 -8.12
N VAL A 40 0.87 -15.14 -8.18
CA VAL A 40 0.73 -14.01 -7.26
C VAL A 40 0.09 -12.84 -8.01
N ASP A 41 -0.95 -12.25 -7.42
CA ASP A 41 -1.52 -11.00 -7.91
C ASP A 41 -0.72 -9.83 -7.32
N VAL A 42 -0.09 -9.04 -8.20
CA VAL A 42 0.70 -7.86 -7.84
C VAL A 42 -0.06 -6.61 -8.26
N ILE A 43 -0.40 -5.75 -7.31
CA ILE A 43 -1.08 -4.48 -7.53
C ILE A 43 -0.12 -3.32 -7.24
N VAL A 44 0.14 -2.48 -8.24
CA VAL A 44 0.96 -1.28 -8.12
C VAL A 44 0.05 -0.07 -7.96
N VAL A 45 0.34 0.77 -6.96
CA VAL A 45 -0.50 1.92 -6.59
C VAL A 45 0.31 3.21 -6.51
N HIS A 46 -0.39 4.33 -6.73
CA HIS A 46 0.10 5.68 -6.46
C HIS A 46 -1.10 6.51 -5.99
N LEU A 47 -1.39 6.51 -4.70
CA LEU A 47 -2.56 7.20 -4.16
C LEU A 47 -2.38 8.72 -4.14
N LYS A 48 -3.48 9.46 -4.02
CA LYS A 48 -3.50 10.93 -4.02
C LYS A 48 -2.54 11.53 -2.98
N SER A 49 -1.65 12.39 -3.47
CA SER A 49 -0.68 13.14 -2.68
C SER A 49 -1.28 13.96 -1.52
N LYS A 50 -0.48 14.19 -0.47
CA LYS A 50 -0.79 15.14 0.61
C LYS A 50 -0.88 16.59 0.14
N ARG A 51 -0.23 16.93 -0.99
CA ARG A 51 -0.25 18.28 -1.57
C ARG A 51 -1.69 18.81 -1.71
N PRO A 52 -1.96 20.09 -1.35
CA PRO A 52 -3.32 20.66 -1.40
C PRO A 52 -3.96 20.56 -2.79
N ASP A 53 -5.24 20.18 -2.86
CA ASP A 53 -6.03 20.12 -4.09
C ASP A 53 -6.89 21.39 -4.20
N TYR A 54 -6.39 22.40 -4.90
CA TYR A 54 -7.08 23.67 -5.11
C TYR A 54 -8.19 23.57 -6.16
N SER A 55 -9.31 24.20 -5.86
CA SER A 55 -10.40 24.42 -6.80
C SER A 55 -10.10 25.65 -7.67
N SER A 56 -10.78 25.74 -8.82
CA SER A 56 -10.66 26.90 -9.70
C SER A 56 -11.09 28.17 -8.97
N GLY A 57 -10.19 29.15 -8.87
CA GLY A 57 -10.44 30.42 -8.18
C GLY A 57 -9.92 30.47 -6.74
N ASP A 58 -9.37 29.37 -6.21
CA ASP A 58 -8.77 29.39 -4.89
C ASP A 58 -7.49 30.25 -4.87
N ASN A 59 -7.30 30.99 -3.80
CA ASN A 59 -6.09 31.74 -3.48
C ASN A 59 -5.24 30.93 -2.49
N CYS A 60 -4.05 30.49 -2.91
CA CYS A 60 -3.14 29.72 -2.06
C CYS A 60 -2.60 30.50 -0.84
N ALA A 61 -2.67 31.83 -0.87
CA ALA A 61 -2.26 32.67 0.24
C ALA A 61 -3.35 32.80 1.33
N ASP A 62 -4.59 32.39 1.06
CA ASP A 62 -5.67 32.37 2.05
C ASP A 62 -5.57 31.09 2.91
N PRO A 63 -5.31 31.20 4.23
CA PRO A 63 -5.17 30.03 5.10
C PRO A 63 -6.41 29.13 5.15
N MET A 64 -7.61 29.69 5.00
CA MET A 64 -8.84 28.90 5.00
C MET A 64 -8.93 28.05 3.74
N GLN A 65 -8.60 28.64 2.59
CA GLN A 65 -8.63 27.93 1.30
C GLN A 65 -7.51 26.89 1.22
N TYR A 66 -6.33 27.19 1.79
CA TYR A 66 -5.27 26.19 2.00
C TYR A 66 -5.76 24.99 2.82
N ALA A 67 -6.41 25.23 3.97
CA ALA A 67 -6.93 24.16 4.82
C ALA A 67 -8.01 23.32 4.10
N GLN A 68 -8.91 23.96 3.34
CA GLN A 68 -9.92 23.27 2.54
C GLN A 68 -9.30 22.44 1.40
N ALA A 69 -8.26 22.95 0.74
CA ALA A 69 -7.54 22.22 -0.29
C ALA A 69 -6.83 20.97 0.25
N ASN A 70 -6.26 21.05 1.46
CA ASN A 70 -5.72 19.89 2.16
C ASN A 70 -6.81 18.86 2.51
N LEU A 71 -7.96 19.32 3.00
CA LEU A 71 -9.09 18.44 3.29
C LEU A 71 -9.58 17.71 2.03
N ARG A 72 -9.67 18.38 0.88
CA ARG A 72 -10.03 17.73 -0.39
C ARG A 72 -9.04 16.64 -0.80
N SER A 73 -7.74 16.90 -0.65
CA SER A 73 -6.71 15.87 -0.87
C SER A 73 -6.87 14.67 0.07
N LEU A 74 -7.19 14.90 1.34
CA LEU A 74 -7.43 13.84 2.31
C LEU A 74 -8.68 13.02 1.96
N ILE A 75 -9.79 13.69 1.65
CA ILE A 75 -11.04 13.03 1.22
C ILE A 75 -10.76 12.14 0.01
N ARG A 76 -10.05 12.66 -1.00
CA ARG A 76 -9.70 11.87 -2.18
C ARG A 76 -8.83 10.67 -1.85
N ARG A 77 -7.73 10.86 -1.11
CA ARG A 77 -6.85 9.75 -0.71
C ARG A 77 -7.60 8.70 0.10
N GLY A 78 -8.50 9.12 0.99
CA GLY A 78 -9.38 8.23 1.75
C GLY A 78 -10.32 7.41 0.87
N THR A 79 -10.99 8.05 -0.10
CA THR A 79 -11.87 7.35 -1.05
C THR A 79 -11.08 6.38 -1.94
N GLU A 80 -9.89 6.77 -2.42
CA GLU A 80 -9.02 5.87 -3.18
C GLU A 80 -8.56 4.66 -2.35
N ALA A 81 -8.26 4.86 -1.05
CA ALA A 81 -7.94 3.77 -0.14
C ALA A 81 -9.11 2.79 0.04
N VAL A 82 -10.35 3.30 0.16
CA VAL A 82 -11.56 2.48 0.21
C VAL A 82 -11.77 1.72 -1.10
N ALA A 83 -11.60 2.39 -2.25
CA ALA A 83 -11.71 1.77 -3.56
C ALA A 83 -10.67 0.65 -3.75
N LEU A 84 -9.42 0.89 -3.35
CA LEU A 84 -8.35 -0.10 -3.38
C LEU A 84 -8.66 -1.28 -2.45
N ARG A 85 -9.18 -1.03 -1.24
CA ARG A 85 -9.60 -2.09 -0.31
C ARG A 85 -10.70 -2.95 -0.92
N ALA A 86 -11.71 -2.33 -1.54
CA ALA A 86 -12.80 -3.03 -2.21
C ALA A 86 -12.28 -3.90 -3.37
N LEU A 87 -11.34 -3.38 -4.16
CA LEU A 87 -10.67 -4.13 -5.23
C LEU A 87 -9.94 -5.36 -4.70
N ILE A 88 -9.13 -5.21 -3.65
CA ILE A 88 -8.39 -6.32 -3.02
C ILE A 88 -9.36 -7.40 -2.51
N SER A 89 -10.46 -6.99 -1.87
CA SER A 89 -11.49 -7.92 -1.39
C SER A 89 -12.31 -8.58 -2.50
N GLN A 90 -12.43 -7.97 -3.69
CA GLN A 90 -13.03 -8.63 -4.85
C GLN A 90 -12.12 -9.71 -5.42
N LEU A 91 -10.82 -9.44 -5.53
CA LEU A 91 -9.83 -10.42 -5.99
C LEU A 91 -9.79 -11.64 -5.07
N GLU A 92 -9.86 -11.42 -3.76
CA GLU A 92 -9.91 -12.49 -2.76
C GLU A 92 -11.07 -13.48 -2.94
N ARG A 93 -12.27 -12.96 -3.21
CA ARG A 93 -13.47 -13.78 -3.41
C ARG A 93 -13.40 -14.63 -4.67
N GLY A 94 -12.60 -14.20 -5.66
CA GLY A 94 -12.41 -14.92 -6.92
C GLY A 94 -11.43 -16.09 -6.82
N ALA A 95 -10.35 -15.94 -6.03
CA ALA A 95 -9.37 -16.99 -5.77
C ALA A 95 -8.53 -16.66 -4.53
N ARG A 96 -8.20 -17.67 -3.71
CA ARG A 96 -7.26 -17.54 -2.59
C ARG A 96 -5.80 -17.52 -3.08
N ARG A 97 -5.45 -16.48 -3.83
CA ARG A 97 -4.10 -16.27 -4.36
C ARG A 97 -3.31 -15.35 -3.40
N PRO A 98 -2.01 -15.60 -3.22
CA PRO A 98 -1.14 -14.64 -2.54
C PRO A 98 -1.14 -13.32 -3.31
N ARG A 99 -1.14 -12.21 -2.58
CA ARG A 99 -1.24 -10.86 -3.12
C ARG A 99 -0.13 -9.98 -2.58
N VAL A 100 0.37 -9.12 -3.44
CA VAL A 100 1.31 -8.04 -3.10
C VAL A 100 0.72 -6.73 -3.59
N VAL A 101 0.61 -5.73 -2.71
CA VAL A 101 0.20 -4.37 -3.06
C VAL A 101 1.36 -3.45 -2.74
N LEU A 102 1.90 -2.74 -3.73
CA LEU A 102 3.11 -1.94 -3.55
C LEU A 102 3.07 -0.61 -4.29
N GLY A 103 3.82 0.37 -3.79
CA GLY A 103 3.98 1.68 -4.42
C GLY A 103 3.80 2.82 -3.43
N ASP A 104 3.46 4.00 -3.94
CA ASP A 104 3.31 5.22 -3.14
C ASP A 104 1.87 5.32 -2.60
N PHE A 105 1.70 5.15 -1.29
CA PHE A 105 0.41 5.31 -0.63
C PHE A 105 0.15 6.77 -0.23
N ASN A 106 1.16 7.64 -0.33
CA ASN A 106 1.13 9.02 0.09
C ASN A 106 0.71 9.21 1.56
N ASP A 107 0.93 8.19 2.41
CA ASP A 107 0.72 8.24 3.85
C ASP A 107 1.56 7.17 4.56
N THR A 108 1.76 7.33 5.87
CA THR A 108 2.53 6.38 6.68
C THR A 108 1.75 5.09 6.94
N ALA A 109 2.44 4.03 7.36
CA ALA A 109 1.80 2.72 7.60
C ALA A 109 0.74 2.74 8.72
N ASP A 110 0.88 3.65 9.69
CA ASP A 110 -0.03 3.87 10.80
C ASP A 110 -1.17 4.88 10.49
N ALA A 111 -1.14 5.51 9.32
CA ALA A 111 -2.20 6.41 8.88
C ALA A 111 -3.51 5.66 8.65
N VAL A 112 -4.64 6.32 8.94
CA VAL A 112 -6.00 5.77 8.75
C VAL A 112 -6.22 5.31 7.31
N THR A 113 -5.71 6.05 6.33
CA THR A 113 -5.79 5.74 4.89
C THR A 113 -5.10 4.40 4.57
N THR A 114 -3.87 4.18 5.05
CA THR A 114 -3.14 2.92 4.86
C THR A 114 -3.79 1.77 5.65
N ALA A 115 -4.29 2.05 6.87
CA ALA A 115 -5.02 1.07 7.67
C ALA A 115 -6.31 0.57 7.00
N ILE A 116 -7.03 1.44 6.27
CA ILE A 116 -8.18 1.06 5.44
C ILE A 116 -7.76 0.03 4.39
N VAL A 117 -6.66 0.28 3.67
CA VAL A 117 -6.15 -0.66 2.66
C VAL A 117 -5.77 -2.00 3.30
N MET A 118 -5.08 -1.95 4.44
CA MET A 118 -4.70 -3.15 5.20
C MET A 118 -5.91 -3.94 5.75
N GLY A 119 -7.07 -3.30 5.90
CA GLY A 119 -8.22 -3.88 6.60
C GLY A 119 -7.93 -4.14 8.07
N ALA A 120 -7.02 -3.36 8.66
CA ALA A 120 -6.67 -3.49 10.07
C ALA A 120 -7.89 -3.13 10.93
N GLY A 121 -8.21 -3.96 11.92
CA GLY A 121 -9.32 -3.71 12.85
C GLY A 121 -10.72 -4.07 12.31
N ALA A 122 -10.83 -4.66 11.11
CA ALA A 122 -12.09 -5.25 10.67
C ALA A 122 -12.50 -6.41 11.60
N GLY A 123 -13.79 -6.48 11.94
CA GLY A 123 -14.33 -7.59 12.72
C GLY A 123 -14.13 -8.92 11.99
N CYS A 124 -13.70 -9.95 12.71
CA CYS A 124 -13.46 -11.29 12.18
C CYS A 124 -14.00 -12.34 13.14
N LEU A 125 -14.23 -13.55 12.62
CA LEU A 125 -14.49 -14.71 13.47
C LEU A 125 -13.19 -15.12 14.18
N PRO A 126 -13.25 -15.67 15.41
CA PRO A 126 -12.07 -16.21 16.07
C PRO A 126 -11.35 -17.23 15.18
N GLY A 127 -10.03 -17.10 15.02
CA GLY A 127 -9.22 -17.93 14.13
C GLY A 127 -9.14 -17.47 12.67
N GLU A 128 -9.81 -16.37 12.31
CA GLU A 128 -9.77 -15.74 10.99
C GLU A 128 -9.17 -14.31 11.05
N GLU A 129 -8.37 -14.00 12.08
CA GLU A 129 -7.86 -12.65 12.35
C GLU A 129 -6.93 -12.10 11.27
N LEU A 130 -6.36 -12.98 10.44
CA LEU A 130 -5.47 -12.64 9.32
C LEU A 130 -6.17 -12.67 7.96
N SER A 131 -7.34 -13.31 7.90
CA SER A 131 -8.11 -13.57 6.68
C SER A 131 -8.51 -12.26 6.01
N GLY A 132 -8.18 -12.10 4.73
CA GLY A 132 -8.44 -10.89 3.96
C GLY A 132 -7.75 -9.61 4.42
N ARG A 133 -6.75 -9.70 5.31
CA ARG A 133 -5.92 -8.56 5.69
C ARG A 133 -4.67 -8.48 4.81
N MET A 134 -4.16 -7.26 4.72
CA MET A 134 -2.81 -7.02 4.22
C MET A 134 -1.91 -6.62 5.37
N PHE A 135 -0.63 -6.96 5.24
CA PHE A 135 0.40 -6.74 6.24
C PHE A 135 1.54 -5.96 5.62
N ASP A 136 1.95 -4.89 6.27
CA ASP A 136 3.13 -4.16 5.87
C ASP A 136 4.39 -5.01 6.08
N CYS A 137 5.18 -5.20 5.02
CA CYS A 137 6.37 -6.04 5.06
C CYS A 137 7.39 -5.56 6.10
N ASN A 138 7.52 -4.24 6.30
CA ASN A 138 8.49 -3.70 7.25
C ASN A 138 8.09 -4.02 8.70
N GLN A 139 6.79 -4.20 8.98
CA GLN A 139 6.28 -4.60 10.29
C GLN A 139 6.43 -6.11 10.57
N ILE A 140 6.37 -6.97 9.54
CA ILE A 140 6.33 -8.44 9.71
C ILE A 140 7.62 -9.17 9.32
N GLN A 141 8.65 -8.48 8.85
CA GLN A 141 9.94 -9.07 8.46
C GLN A 141 10.64 -9.83 9.60
N LEU A 142 11.41 -10.87 9.26
CA LEU A 142 12.19 -11.65 10.23
C LEU A 142 13.40 -10.89 10.79
N GLU A 143 14.13 -10.17 9.93
CA GLU A 143 15.32 -9.43 10.34
C GLU A 143 14.92 -8.20 11.18
N HIS A 144 14.95 -8.34 12.51
CA HIS A 144 14.62 -7.30 13.48
C HIS A 144 15.82 -6.41 13.85
N ASP A 145 16.70 -6.11 12.91
CA ASP A 145 17.82 -5.21 13.19
C ASP A 145 17.30 -3.77 13.28
N ALA A 146 17.22 -3.23 14.50
CA ALA A 146 16.63 -1.92 14.77
C ALA A 146 17.33 -0.77 14.01
N ILE A 147 18.61 -0.94 13.69
CA ILE A 147 19.40 0.02 12.90
C ILE A 147 18.93 0.06 11.43
N ARG A 148 18.45 -1.08 10.90
CA ARG A 148 17.94 -1.19 9.51
C ARG A 148 16.47 -0.78 9.37
N ARG A 149 15.71 -0.71 10.48
CA ARG A 149 14.30 -0.26 10.48
C ARG A 149 14.13 1.24 10.21
N SER A 150 15.20 2.03 10.30
CA SER A 150 15.17 3.50 10.18
C SER A 150 15.22 4.02 8.74
N GLY A 151 14.77 3.22 7.76
CA GLY A 151 14.67 3.67 6.39
C GLY A 151 13.44 4.56 6.16
N TYR A 152 13.60 5.51 5.25
CA TYR A 152 12.56 6.45 4.82
C TYR A 152 12.56 6.52 3.30
N THR A 153 11.41 6.82 2.72
CA THR A 153 11.26 6.92 1.27
C THR A 153 11.10 8.36 0.83
N ASN A 154 10.83 9.30 1.73
CA ASN A 154 10.69 10.71 1.38
C ASN A 154 11.20 11.62 2.51
N ILE A 155 11.66 12.82 2.16
CA ILE A 155 11.97 13.92 3.09
C ILE A 155 11.00 15.06 2.79
N HIS A 156 10.16 15.42 3.74
CA HIS A 156 9.22 16.54 3.63
C HIS A 156 9.38 17.48 4.81
N ASP A 157 9.61 18.77 4.54
CA ASP A 157 9.85 19.80 5.57
C ASP A 157 10.90 19.38 6.62
N GLY A 158 11.95 18.67 6.18
CA GLY A 158 13.02 18.17 7.04
C GLY A 158 12.67 16.90 7.83
N HIS A 159 11.47 16.34 7.66
CA HIS A 159 11.04 15.10 8.28
C HIS A 159 11.16 13.92 7.32
N CYS A 160 11.90 12.90 7.75
CA CYS A 160 11.98 11.62 7.06
C CYS A 160 10.69 10.81 7.28
N MET A 161 10.06 10.37 6.20
CA MET A 161 8.83 9.56 6.24
C MET A 161 8.92 8.36 5.29
N THR A 162 8.20 7.30 5.63
CA THR A 162 7.96 6.17 4.73
C THR A 162 6.53 6.25 4.23
N ILE A 163 6.36 6.58 2.97
CA ILE A 163 5.06 6.67 2.29
C ILE A 163 4.92 5.67 1.14
N ASP A 164 6.04 5.06 0.74
CA ASP A 164 6.06 3.94 -0.19
C ASP A 164 6.10 2.65 0.62
N HIS A 165 5.11 1.79 0.42
CA HIS A 165 4.94 0.56 1.19
C HIS A 165 4.86 -0.66 0.28
N VAL A 166 5.18 -1.81 0.85
CA VAL A 166 4.91 -3.12 0.24
C VAL A 166 4.06 -3.89 1.24
N LEU A 167 2.81 -4.11 0.88
CA LEU A 167 1.85 -4.87 1.66
C LEU A 167 1.70 -6.26 1.06
N VAL A 168 1.58 -7.28 1.91
CA VAL A 168 1.36 -8.66 1.50
C VAL A 168 0.13 -9.26 2.17
N SER A 169 -0.56 -10.17 1.51
CA SER A 169 -1.68 -10.91 2.11
C SER A 169 -1.18 -11.95 3.12
N GLU A 170 -2.10 -12.60 3.84
CA GLU A 170 -1.77 -13.56 4.90
C GLU A 170 -0.88 -14.73 4.44
N GLU A 171 -0.91 -15.07 3.15
CA GLU A 171 -0.10 -16.16 2.59
C GLU A 171 1.41 -15.86 2.68
N PHE A 172 1.83 -14.60 2.86
CA PHE A 172 3.23 -14.26 3.16
C PHE A 172 3.47 -13.86 4.63
N ASN A 173 2.46 -14.05 5.48
CA ASN A 173 2.58 -13.88 6.92
C ASN A 173 2.82 -15.23 7.58
N ARG A 174 4.02 -15.42 8.16
CA ARG A 174 4.42 -16.68 8.82
C ARG A 174 3.48 -17.16 9.93
N ALA A 175 2.69 -16.25 10.51
CA ALA A 175 1.72 -16.59 11.54
C ALA A 175 0.41 -17.17 10.97
N SER A 176 0.20 -17.11 9.65
CA SER A 176 -0.96 -17.72 8.99
C SER A 176 -0.75 -19.21 8.77
N ARG A 177 -1.81 -19.98 9.00
CA ARG A 177 -1.87 -21.41 8.61
C ARG A 177 -1.85 -21.62 7.09
N HIS A 178 -2.09 -20.57 6.31
CA HIS A 178 -2.05 -20.58 4.84
C HIS A 178 -0.74 -20.02 4.29
N ALA A 179 0.28 -19.86 5.14
CA ALA A 179 1.56 -19.30 4.73
C ALA A 179 2.20 -20.15 3.61
N VAL A 180 2.47 -19.50 2.49
CA VAL A 180 3.20 -20.04 1.33
C VAL A 180 4.65 -19.56 1.30
N GLY A 181 4.97 -18.58 2.14
CA GLY A 181 6.26 -17.96 2.27
C GLY A 181 6.27 -16.92 3.39
N GLU A 182 7.35 -16.18 3.51
CA GLU A 182 7.52 -15.15 4.54
C GLU A 182 8.41 -13.99 4.07
N VAL A 183 8.29 -12.86 4.77
CA VAL A 183 9.13 -11.69 4.60
C VAL A 183 10.44 -11.85 5.35
N LEU A 184 11.57 -11.87 4.64
CA LEU A 184 12.90 -11.96 5.23
C LEU A 184 13.37 -10.60 5.76
N ASP A 185 13.48 -9.63 4.86
CA ASP A 185 13.89 -8.26 5.17
C ASP A 185 13.22 -7.23 4.24
N VAL A 186 13.23 -5.99 4.70
CA VAL A 186 12.90 -4.80 3.94
C VAL A 186 14.08 -3.84 3.98
N ARG A 187 14.49 -3.33 2.81
CA ARG A 187 15.57 -2.36 2.67
C ARG A 187 15.08 -1.13 1.95
N TYR A 188 15.55 0.02 2.41
CA TYR A 188 15.27 1.32 1.80
C TYR A 188 16.55 1.81 1.13
N LEU A 189 16.49 1.98 -0.19
CA LEU A 189 17.56 2.53 -0.99
C LEU A 189 17.29 4.02 -1.19
N ASN A 190 17.88 4.84 -0.33
CA ASN A 190 17.52 6.26 -0.18
C ASN A 190 18.71 7.22 -0.07
N ASP A 191 19.95 6.75 -0.27
CA ASP A 191 21.17 7.57 -0.17
C ASP A 191 21.16 8.80 -1.09
N HIS A 192 20.45 8.73 -2.22
CA HIS A 192 20.34 9.83 -3.17
C HIS A 192 19.44 10.97 -2.68
N LEU A 193 18.55 10.73 -1.70
CA LEU A 193 17.64 11.75 -1.17
C LEU A 193 18.38 12.90 -0.48
N LEU A 194 19.60 12.65 0.02
CA LEU A 194 20.46 13.67 0.62
C LEU A 194 21.29 14.46 -0.41
N GLN A 195 21.32 14.00 -1.66
CA GLN A 195 22.16 14.58 -2.71
C GLN A 195 21.42 15.63 -3.56
N ASP A 196 20.08 15.71 -3.42
CA ASP A 196 19.18 16.65 -4.11
C ASP A 196 19.50 16.82 -5.61
N ARG A 197 19.72 15.69 -6.29
CA ARG A 197 20.05 15.67 -7.72
C ARG A 197 18.77 15.67 -8.55
N PRO A 198 18.59 16.60 -9.50
CA PRO A 198 17.36 16.71 -10.28
C PRO A 198 17.09 15.51 -11.19
N GLU A 199 18.11 14.74 -11.56
CA GLU A 199 17.99 13.49 -12.33
C GLU A 199 17.59 12.29 -11.47
N ALA A 200 17.66 12.40 -10.14
CA ALA A 200 17.29 11.34 -9.22
C ALA A 200 15.83 11.48 -8.78
N SER A 201 15.24 10.35 -8.36
CA SER A 201 13.92 10.32 -7.74
C SER A 201 13.93 11.08 -6.41
N ASP A 202 12.90 11.86 -6.12
CA ASP A 202 12.65 12.44 -4.78
C ASP A 202 12.08 11.41 -3.79
N HIS A 203 11.91 10.16 -4.25
CA HIS A 203 11.57 9.00 -3.44
C HIS A 203 12.69 7.96 -3.38
N GLY A 204 12.86 7.35 -2.22
CA GLY A 204 13.67 6.16 -1.98
C GLY A 204 12.97 4.90 -2.47
N GLN A 205 13.74 3.88 -2.86
CA GLN A 205 13.18 2.61 -3.33
C GLN A 205 13.05 1.62 -2.18
N VAL A 206 11.92 0.92 -2.13
CA VAL A 206 11.68 -0.15 -1.15
C VAL A 206 11.96 -1.50 -1.80
N LEU A 207 12.90 -2.25 -1.23
CA LEU A 207 13.25 -3.59 -1.65
C LEU A 207 12.82 -4.59 -0.57
N VAL A 208 11.98 -5.55 -0.95
CA VAL A 208 11.52 -6.63 -0.07
C VAL A 208 12.07 -7.96 -0.56
N ARG A 209 12.65 -8.75 0.35
CA ARG A 209 13.01 -10.14 0.08
C ARG A 209 11.98 -11.08 0.69
N LEU A 210 11.35 -11.89 -0.16
CA LEU A 210 10.42 -12.94 0.26
C LEU A 210 11.10 -14.31 0.10
N ARG A 211 10.89 -15.20 1.07
CA ARG A 211 11.22 -16.63 0.96
C ARG A 211 9.96 -17.41 0.67
N LEU A 212 9.99 -18.28 -0.32
CA LEU A 212 8.91 -19.23 -0.60
C LEU A 212 9.16 -20.52 0.18
N TYR A 213 8.12 -21.05 0.82
CA TYR A 213 8.17 -22.37 1.45
C TYR A 213 8.04 -23.45 0.37
N GLY A 214 8.90 -24.46 0.47
CA GLY A 214 8.83 -25.65 -0.37
C GLY A 214 7.94 -26.75 0.23
N GLU A 215 7.77 -27.87 -0.48
CA GLU A 215 6.97 -29.01 0.00
C GLU A 215 7.42 -29.57 1.36
N ARG A 216 8.71 -29.46 1.68
CA ARG A 216 9.28 -29.96 2.94
C ARG A 216 9.02 -29.04 4.14
N ASP A 217 8.81 -27.75 3.90
CA ASP A 217 8.59 -26.78 4.97
C ASP A 217 7.14 -26.83 5.48
N ALA A 218 6.19 -27.21 4.62
CA ALA A 218 4.78 -27.36 4.97
C ALA A 218 4.50 -28.54 5.93
N ALA A 219 5.36 -29.56 5.94
CA ALA A 219 5.19 -30.76 6.79
C ALA A 219 5.66 -30.57 8.24
N GLY A 220 6.41 -29.50 8.53
CA GLY A 220 6.94 -29.21 9.88
C GLY A 220 6.08 -28.26 10.72
N ALA A 221 4.95 -27.78 10.18
CA ALA A 221 4.06 -26.80 10.81
C ALA A 221 2.75 -27.42 11.38
N LEU A 222 2.67 -28.76 11.45
CA LEU A 222 1.55 -29.51 12.06
C LEU A 222 1.88 -29.94 13.49
#